data_AF-A0A0V0YCV5-F1
#
_entry.id   AF-A0A0V0YCV5-F1
#
_cell.length_a   1.000
_cell.length_b   1.000
_cell.length_c   1.000
_cell.angle_alpha   90.00
_cell.angle_beta   90.00
_cell.angle_gamma   90.00
#
_symmetry.space_group_name_H-M   'P 1'
#
loop_
_entity.id
_entity.type
_entity.pdbx_description
1 polymer ?
#
loop_
_entity_poly.entity_id
_entity_poly.type
_entity_poly.pdbx_seq_one_letter_code
_entity_poly.pdbx_strand_id
1 'polypeptide(L)'
;MDGNCQDKPVETGGSEVKPAKIVGSASRYVKLNVGGWLYYTTIGTLTKEDSMLRAMFSGRMDVLTDQDGWVLIDRCGKNFDVILNYLRDGSVALPACNAFVEQIMAEATYYCLQGLVRLCQNWFESCQWSEEEVKTCRVPIICAASEEKILLQSTSRPAIKLLLNRHNNKYSYTPTSDDNLLKNLELFDKLALRFNERVLFIKDVSAANEVCSWTFFGYGQKVAEVCCTSIVYAPDRKQTKVEFPEARIYEEAMNALLYENVTPTPARCADAGSPSVAVCQHCLSNVFNDEVKTRQVHWKTPTDDYSAKYIQSCKEVKTTRIIGPPSRYVKLNVGGCLYYTTIGTLTKEESMLRLMFSGKVDVLTDEEGWILIDRCGKYFDDVLNFLRDGKVALPACKIYVQQLLIEASHYSLNGLMRFCQNWLDSLHLSEEVVKTCRISLVNSSEEKLSLQYVRRPVIKLTVNRKHQKYSYCANAATDANLLKNLELFDKLALRFKDRILFIKDVGLSNEICSWSFYTSSQKEVQVECPEARIYEEAMNTLLRENVPSAPCTDAGSPLVKTCQHCLSSISSDEVNHDKATNSLKIVHGPP
;
A
#
# COMPACT_ATOMS: atom_id res chain seq x y z
N MET A 1 14.24 -64.23 21.72
CA MET A 1 15.01 -63.86 20.53
C MET A 1 15.36 -62.39 20.69
N ASP A 2 16.42 -62.14 21.46
CA ASP A 2 16.94 -60.78 21.67
C ASP A 2 18.04 -60.55 20.64
N GLY A 3 17.76 -59.68 19.67
CA GLY A 3 18.65 -59.32 18.57
C GLY A 3 19.36 -58.00 18.84
N ASN A 4 20.61 -58.10 19.26
CA ASN A 4 21.56 -57.04 19.54
C ASN A 4 21.90 -56.23 18.27
N CYS A 5 21.56 -54.94 18.21
CA CYS A 5 22.10 -54.01 17.21
C CYS A 5 23.29 -53.27 17.83
N GLN A 6 24.50 -53.59 17.34
CA GLN A 6 25.71 -52.85 17.69
C GLN A 6 25.76 -51.54 16.90
N ASP A 7 25.63 -50.42 17.60
CA ASP A 7 25.96 -49.09 17.08
C ASP A 7 27.46 -48.99 16.82
N LYS A 8 27.83 -48.64 15.58
CA LYS A 8 29.14 -48.04 15.29
C LYS A 8 29.03 -46.54 15.49
N PRO A 9 29.99 -45.88 16.18
CA PRO A 9 29.96 -44.43 16.30
C PRO A 9 30.23 -43.78 14.95
N VAL A 10 29.35 -42.88 14.55
CA VAL A 10 29.59 -41.89 13.50
C VAL A 10 30.59 -40.89 14.06
N GLU A 11 31.81 -40.84 13.52
CA GLU A 11 32.75 -39.76 13.77
C GLU A 11 32.19 -38.45 13.20
N THR A 12 31.61 -37.61 14.07
CA THR A 12 31.32 -36.21 13.73
C THR A 12 32.62 -35.42 13.85
N GLY A 13 33.27 -35.15 12.72
CA GLY A 13 34.37 -34.19 12.63
C GLY A 13 33.87 -32.78 13.00
N GLY A 14 34.08 -32.37 14.25
CA GLY A 14 33.80 -31.01 14.69
C GLY A 14 34.75 -30.02 14.02
N SER A 15 34.19 -29.05 13.29
CA SER A 15 34.97 -27.91 12.77
C SER A 15 35.53 -27.12 13.96
N GLU A 16 36.85 -26.97 14.01
CA GLU A 16 37.56 -26.34 15.13
C GLU A 16 37.29 -24.83 15.14
N VAL A 17 36.53 -24.34 16.12
CA VAL A 17 36.21 -22.90 16.30
C VAL A 17 37.26 -22.27 17.21
N LYS A 18 37.85 -21.14 16.81
CA LYS A 18 38.90 -20.44 17.56
C LYS A 18 38.54 -18.97 17.83
N PRO A 19 38.81 -18.45 19.04
CA PRO A 19 38.73 -17.01 19.29
C PRO A 19 39.87 -16.30 18.56
N ALA A 20 39.54 -15.23 17.83
CA ALA A 20 40.50 -14.42 17.07
C ALA A 20 40.18 -12.94 17.17
N LYS A 21 41.20 -12.09 17.14
CA LYS A 21 41.04 -10.64 16.98
C LYS A 21 41.09 -10.27 15.52
N ILE A 22 40.02 -9.67 15.00
CA ILE A 22 40.00 -9.14 13.64
C ILE A 22 40.58 -7.72 13.69
N VAL A 23 41.80 -7.55 13.17
CA VAL A 23 42.48 -6.26 13.04
C VAL A 23 42.77 -6.03 11.57
N GLY A 24 42.42 -4.86 11.03
CA GLY A 24 42.73 -4.49 9.66
C GLY A 24 42.25 -3.11 9.28
N SER A 25 42.67 -2.65 8.09
CA SER A 25 42.21 -1.38 7.52
C SER A 25 40.72 -1.41 7.20
N ALA A 26 40.09 -0.24 7.12
CA ALA A 26 38.67 -0.13 6.77
C ALA A 26 38.31 -0.79 5.42
N SER A 27 39.26 -0.90 4.50
CA SER A 27 39.09 -1.57 3.19
C SER A 27 39.22 -3.09 3.24
N ARG A 28 39.62 -3.69 4.37
CA ARG A 28 39.77 -5.14 4.50
C ARG A 28 38.40 -5.80 4.46
N TYR A 29 38.23 -6.79 3.57
CA TYR A 29 37.05 -7.65 3.54
C TYR A 29 37.06 -8.64 4.69
N VAL A 30 35.86 -8.95 5.18
CA VAL A 30 35.57 -9.93 6.22
C VAL A 30 34.42 -10.82 5.80
N LYS A 31 34.47 -12.07 6.25
CA LYS A 31 33.47 -13.11 6.03
C LYS A 31 32.63 -13.27 7.30
N LEU A 32 31.31 -13.22 7.16
CA LEU A 32 30.37 -13.33 8.30
C LEU A 32 29.42 -14.50 8.08
N ASN A 33 29.33 -15.40 9.05
CA ASN A 33 28.34 -16.46 9.08
C ASN A 33 27.34 -16.15 10.21
N VAL A 34 26.16 -15.65 9.85
CA VAL A 34 25.11 -15.22 10.78
C VAL A 34 24.02 -16.29 10.80
N GLY A 35 24.10 -17.21 11.76
CA GLY A 35 23.16 -18.32 11.91
C GLY A 35 22.97 -19.15 10.64
N GLY A 36 24.05 -19.38 9.89
CA GLY A 36 24.05 -20.14 8.62
C GLY A 36 23.97 -19.29 7.35
N TRP A 37 23.76 -17.97 7.47
CA TRP A 37 23.75 -17.05 6.33
C TRP A 37 25.11 -16.41 6.12
N LEU A 38 25.62 -16.48 4.89
CA LEU A 38 26.98 -16.07 4.54
C LEU A 38 26.97 -14.68 3.92
N TYR A 39 27.76 -13.77 4.48
CA TYR A 39 27.90 -12.39 4.02
C TYR A 39 29.36 -11.99 3.85
N TYR A 40 29.59 -11.15 2.84
CA TYR A 40 30.86 -10.46 2.63
C TYR A 40 30.65 -8.96 2.77
N THR A 41 31.52 -8.33 3.55
CA THR A 41 31.56 -6.88 3.68
C THR A 41 32.94 -6.42 4.10
N THR A 42 33.15 -5.12 4.27
CA THR A 42 34.41 -4.56 4.75
C THR A 42 34.35 -4.22 6.23
N ILE A 43 35.52 -4.17 6.89
CA ILE A 43 35.65 -3.66 8.26
C ILE A 43 35.09 -2.24 8.35
N GLY A 44 35.31 -1.41 7.32
CA GLY A 44 34.77 -0.05 7.22
C GLY A 44 33.25 0.01 7.34
N THR A 45 32.53 -0.87 6.64
CA THR A 45 31.07 -0.97 6.75
C THR A 45 30.62 -1.34 8.16
N LEU A 46 31.25 -2.34 8.79
CA LEU A 46 30.87 -2.81 10.13
C LEU A 46 31.26 -1.85 11.27
N THR A 47 32.23 -0.96 11.01
CA THR A 47 32.75 0.00 12.00
C THR A 47 32.25 1.42 11.80
N LYS A 48 31.34 1.64 10.84
CA LYS A 48 30.90 2.96 10.40
C LYS A 48 30.13 3.73 11.47
N GLU A 49 29.32 3.05 12.27
CA GLU A 49 28.55 3.65 13.37
C GLU A 49 28.81 2.93 14.69
N ASP A 50 28.52 3.60 15.80
CA ASP A 50 28.75 3.05 17.13
C ASP A 50 27.74 1.93 17.45
N SER A 51 28.20 0.70 17.38
CA SER A 51 27.37 -0.51 17.40
C SER A 51 28.11 -1.69 17.99
N MET A 52 27.39 -2.78 18.27
CA MET A 52 28.00 -4.06 18.67
C MET A 52 28.97 -4.57 17.59
N LEU A 53 28.60 -4.44 16.31
CA LEU A 53 29.44 -4.84 15.19
C LEU A 53 30.74 -4.03 15.15
N ARG A 54 30.67 -2.72 15.41
CA ARG A 54 31.88 -1.89 15.54
C ARG A 54 32.79 -2.41 16.65
N ALA A 55 32.24 -2.79 17.81
CA ALA A 55 33.02 -3.33 18.90
C ALA A 55 33.71 -4.66 18.52
N MET A 56 32.99 -5.58 17.88
CA MET A 56 33.51 -6.86 17.39
C MET A 56 34.65 -6.69 16.39
N PHE A 57 34.55 -5.71 15.48
CA PHE A 57 35.54 -5.46 14.43
C PHE A 57 36.50 -4.30 14.73
N SER A 58 36.54 -3.83 15.98
CA SER A 58 37.48 -2.80 16.45
C SER A 58 38.88 -3.34 16.80
N GLY A 59 39.05 -4.67 16.81
CA GLY A 59 40.25 -5.35 17.30
C GLY A 59 40.39 -5.41 18.83
N ARG A 60 39.39 -4.91 19.57
CA ARG A 60 39.40 -4.87 21.05
C ARG A 60 38.77 -6.09 21.70
N MET A 61 37.95 -6.83 20.96
CA MET A 61 37.24 -8.02 21.42
C MET A 61 37.66 -9.23 20.60
N ASP A 62 37.67 -10.41 21.23
CA ASP A 62 37.84 -11.67 20.53
C ASP A 62 36.49 -12.08 19.91
N VAL A 63 36.52 -12.51 18.65
CA VAL A 63 35.36 -13.05 17.94
C VAL A 63 35.61 -14.51 17.59
N LEU A 64 34.56 -15.31 17.50
CA LEU A 64 34.67 -16.71 17.12
C LEU A 64 34.85 -16.82 15.61
N THR A 65 35.86 -17.59 15.20
CA THR A 65 36.15 -17.87 13.80
C THR A 65 36.25 -19.36 13.54
N ASP A 66 35.77 -19.81 12.38
CA ASP A 66 36.00 -21.18 11.92
C ASP A 66 37.37 -21.33 11.22
N GLN A 67 37.65 -22.55 10.74
CA GLN A 67 38.91 -22.89 10.05
C GLN A 67 39.09 -22.14 8.71
N ASP A 68 38.00 -21.66 8.11
CA ASP A 68 37.98 -20.95 6.82
C ASP A 68 37.97 -19.41 6.99
N GLY A 69 38.00 -18.94 8.24
CA GLY A 69 38.05 -17.54 8.62
C GLY A 69 36.70 -16.84 8.66
N TRP A 70 35.59 -17.57 8.72
CA TRP A 70 34.25 -17.00 8.94
C TRP A 70 34.10 -16.54 10.37
N VAL A 71 33.75 -15.27 10.55
CA VAL A 71 33.32 -14.78 11.86
C VAL A 71 31.90 -15.29 12.12
N LEU A 72 31.74 -16.06 13.20
CA LEU A 72 30.49 -16.72 13.55
C LEU A 72 29.66 -15.81 14.45
N ILE A 73 28.42 -15.53 14.04
CA ILE A 73 27.43 -14.77 14.82
C ILE A 73 26.22 -15.66 15.05
N ASP A 74 25.94 -15.96 16.31
CA ASP A 74 24.80 -16.79 16.73
C ASP A 74 23.50 -15.97 16.79
N ARG A 75 23.06 -15.53 15.61
CA ARG A 75 21.82 -14.77 15.38
C ARG A 75 21.15 -15.19 14.09
N CYS A 76 19.89 -14.80 13.92
CA CYS A 76 19.15 -15.05 12.69
C CYS A 76 19.72 -14.20 11.54
N GLY A 77 20.30 -14.85 10.53
CA GLY A 77 20.83 -14.15 9.35
C GLY A 77 19.78 -13.64 8.37
N LYS A 78 18.51 -14.06 8.47
CA LYS A 78 17.46 -13.78 7.47
C LYS A 78 17.32 -12.30 7.08
N ASN A 79 17.45 -11.37 8.03
CA ASN A 79 17.30 -9.93 7.81
C ASN A 79 18.64 -9.17 7.92
N PHE A 80 19.77 -9.88 7.93
CA PHE A 80 21.08 -9.27 8.13
C PHE A 80 21.54 -8.48 6.88
N ASP A 81 20.96 -8.74 5.71
CA ASP A 81 21.10 -7.91 4.52
C ASP A 81 20.59 -6.49 4.74
N VAL A 82 19.45 -6.31 5.43
CA VAL A 82 18.90 -5.00 5.81
C VAL A 82 19.85 -4.26 6.75
N ILE A 83 20.44 -4.98 7.70
CA ILE A 83 21.44 -4.44 8.64
C ILE A 83 22.67 -3.91 7.87
N LEU A 84 23.23 -4.72 6.98
CA LEU A 84 24.38 -4.32 6.16
C LEU A 84 24.04 -3.15 5.22
N ASN A 85 22.86 -3.15 4.61
CA ASN A 85 22.45 -2.05 3.73
C ASN A 85 22.29 -0.74 4.50
N TYR A 86 21.70 -0.78 5.70
CA TYR A 86 21.65 0.38 6.58
C TYR A 86 23.06 0.88 6.96
N LEU A 87 23.99 -0.01 7.31
CA LEU A 87 25.38 0.37 7.58
C LEU A 87 26.04 1.00 6.35
N ARG A 88 25.83 0.45 5.15
CA ARG A 88 26.40 0.98 3.90
C ARG A 88 25.87 2.36 3.55
N ASP A 89 24.56 2.58 3.66
CA ASP A 89 23.89 3.74 3.08
C ASP A 89 23.40 4.77 4.12
N GLY A 90 23.39 4.40 5.40
CA GLY A 90 22.85 5.22 6.50
C GLY A 90 21.32 5.28 6.53
N SER A 91 20.66 4.60 5.60
CA SER A 91 19.20 4.48 5.50
C SER A 91 18.83 3.17 4.81
N VAL A 92 17.60 2.71 4.99
CA VAL A 92 17.10 1.50 4.33
C VAL A 92 15.60 1.60 4.13
N ALA A 93 15.08 1.18 2.97
CA ALA A 93 13.65 1.06 2.76
C ALA A 93 13.12 -0.17 3.53
N LEU A 94 12.18 0.06 4.46
CA LEU A 94 11.58 -0.98 5.29
C LEU A 94 10.42 -1.68 4.57
N PRO A 95 10.23 -3.00 4.76
CA PRO A 95 9.12 -3.74 4.17
C PRO A 95 7.76 -3.26 4.69
N ALA A 96 6.70 -3.42 3.89
CA ALA A 96 5.34 -3.02 4.28
C ALA A 96 4.71 -3.88 5.40
N CYS A 97 5.33 -5.02 5.75
CA CYS A 97 4.78 -5.98 6.70
C CYS A 97 5.26 -5.70 8.13
N ASN A 98 4.32 -5.43 9.05
CA ASN A 98 4.59 -5.20 10.47
C ASN A 98 5.50 -6.28 11.08
N ALA A 99 5.17 -7.57 10.89
CA ALA A 99 5.93 -8.67 11.47
C ALA A 99 7.39 -8.72 10.99
N PHE A 100 7.67 -8.30 9.74
CA PHE A 100 9.04 -8.22 9.25
C PHE A 100 9.78 -7.01 9.82
N VAL A 101 9.11 -5.86 9.96
CA VAL A 101 9.72 -4.67 10.58
C VAL A 101 10.00 -4.90 12.06
N GLU A 102 9.13 -5.62 12.78
CA GLU A 102 9.40 -6.04 14.17
C GLU A 102 10.65 -6.92 14.26
N GLN A 103 10.81 -7.89 13.34
CA GLN A 103 12.01 -8.72 13.28
C GLN A 103 13.27 -7.88 12.99
N ILE A 104 13.20 -6.93 12.06
CA ILE A 104 14.31 -6.02 11.75
C ILE A 104 14.65 -5.16 12.97
N MET A 105 13.65 -4.62 13.66
CA MET A 105 13.83 -3.80 14.86
C MET A 105 14.46 -4.61 16.00
N ALA A 106 14.08 -5.88 16.16
CA ALA A 106 14.69 -6.78 17.15
C ALA A 106 16.18 -7.02 16.87
N GLU A 107 16.55 -7.30 15.62
CA GLU A 107 17.96 -7.44 15.24
C GLU A 107 18.72 -6.11 15.34
N ALA A 108 18.13 -4.98 14.92
CA ALA A 108 18.73 -3.66 15.05
C ALA A 108 18.99 -3.30 16.53
N THR A 109 18.08 -3.67 17.42
CA THR A 109 18.26 -3.51 18.87
C THR A 109 19.40 -4.39 19.38
N TYR A 110 19.45 -5.65 18.95
CA TYR A 110 20.53 -6.57 19.33
C TYR A 110 21.91 -6.06 18.91
N TYR A 111 22.06 -5.59 17.66
CA TYR A 111 23.32 -5.03 17.16
C TYR A 111 23.59 -3.59 17.66
N CYS A 112 22.71 -3.02 18.48
CA CYS A 112 22.79 -1.65 19.02
C CYS A 112 22.75 -0.55 17.95
N LEU A 113 22.02 -0.73 16.85
CA LEU A 113 21.91 0.22 15.74
C LEU A 113 20.77 1.22 15.98
N GLN A 114 21.00 2.20 16.85
CA GLN A 114 19.96 3.14 17.30
C GLN A 114 19.28 3.91 16.17
N GLY A 115 20.02 4.27 15.12
CA GLY A 115 19.44 4.96 13.97
C GLY A 115 18.43 4.09 13.21
N LEU A 116 18.70 2.79 13.03
CA LEU A 116 17.78 1.85 12.40
C LEU A 116 16.58 1.52 13.31
N VAL A 117 16.79 1.43 14.63
CA VAL A 117 15.69 1.29 15.60
C VAL A 117 14.72 2.47 15.47
N ARG A 118 15.24 3.70 15.40
CA ARG A 118 14.42 4.90 15.21
C ARG A 118 13.70 4.88 13.85
N LEU A 119 14.35 4.42 12.77
CA LEU A 119 13.68 4.26 11.48
C LEU A 119 12.50 3.28 11.56
N CYS A 120 12.65 2.17 12.28
CA CYS A 120 11.55 1.22 12.49
C CYS A 120 10.42 1.81 13.34
N GLN A 121 10.74 2.53 14.42
CA GLN A 121 9.75 3.21 15.26
C GLN A 121 8.96 4.26 14.47
N ASN A 122 9.64 5.12 13.72
CA ASN A 122 9.01 6.11 12.86
C ASN A 122 8.14 5.43 11.79
N TRP A 123 8.57 4.28 11.26
CA TRP A 123 7.79 3.48 10.34
C TRP A 123 6.50 2.97 11.00
N PHE A 124 6.54 2.46 12.25
CA PHE A 124 5.33 2.05 12.97
C PHE A 124 4.38 3.22 13.21
N GLU A 125 4.89 4.39 13.61
CA GLU A 125 4.10 5.61 13.78
C GLU A 125 3.44 6.04 12.47
N SER A 126 4.16 5.94 11.35
CA SER A 126 3.65 6.28 10.02
C SER A 126 2.65 5.23 9.49
N CYS A 127 2.86 3.95 9.82
CA CYS A 127 2.03 2.82 9.36
C CYS A 127 0.79 2.56 10.23
N GLN A 128 0.58 3.32 11.31
CA GLN A 128 -0.72 3.40 12.02
C GLN A 128 -1.91 3.82 11.10
N TRP A 129 -1.64 4.07 9.82
CA TRP A 129 -2.55 4.60 8.81
C TRP A 129 -2.85 3.64 7.65
N SER A 130 -2.34 2.40 7.65
CA SER A 130 -2.60 1.48 6.52
C SER A 130 -3.97 0.79 6.61
N GLU A 131 -4.89 1.23 5.75
CA GLU A 131 -6.27 0.74 5.61
C GLU A 131 -6.40 -0.72 5.06
N GLU A 132 -5.30 -1.46 4.95
CA GLU A 132 -5.20 -2.65 4.08
C GLU A 132 -5.83 -3.94 4.62
N GLU A 133 -6.30 -3.97 5.87
CA GLU A 133 -6.86 -5.19 6.46
C GLU A 133 -8.38 -5.37 6.28
N VAL A 134 -9.11 -4.36 5.78
CA VAL A 134 -10.54 -4.51 5.47
C VAL A 134 -10.72 -4.72 3.96
N LYS A 135 -10.98 -5.98 3.56
CA LYS A 135 -11.40 -6.32 2.18
C LYS A 135 -12.72 -5.61 1.87
N THR A 136 -12.64 -4.46 1.22
CA THR A 136 -13.79 -3.61 0.87
C THR A 136 -13.63 -3.08 -0.54
N CYS A 137 -14.75 -2.89 -1.24
CA CYS A 137 -14.75 -2.16 -2.50
C CYS A 137 -14.57 -0.66 -2.18
N ARG A 138 -13.46 -0.06 -2.59
CA ARG A 138 -13.19 1.37 -2.35
C ARG A 138 -13.71 2.20 -3.52
N VAL A 139 -14.63 3.12 -3.25
CA VAL A 139 -15.19 4.04 -4.24
C VAL A 139 -14.74 5.47 -3.92
N PRO A 140 -13.95 6.11 -4.81
CA PRO A 140 -13.65 7.54 -4.70
C PRO A 140 -14.90 8.41 -4.87
N ILE A 141 -15.02 9.41 -4.01
CA ILE A 141 -15.96 10.52 -4.10
C ILE A 141 -15.18 11.76 -4.53
N ILE A 142 -15.58 12.35 -5.67
CA ILE A 142 -14.98 13.57 -6.21
C ILE A 142 -15.94 14.75 -6.15
N CYS A 143 -15.40 15.95 -5.99
CA CYS A 143 -16.13 17.21 -6.04
C CYS A 143 -15.63 18.17 -7.14
N ALA A 144 -14.52 17.84 -7.81
CA ALA A 144 -13.96 18.63 -8.90
C ALA A 144 -13.52 17.78 -10.10
N ALA A 145 -13.67 18.33 -11.31
CA ALA A 145 -13.23 17.68 -12.55
C ALA A 145 -11.71 17.43 -12.61
N SER A 146 -10.90 18.18 -11.86
CA SER A 146 -9.46 17.91 -11.73
C SER A 146 -9.18 16.57 -11.05
N GLU A 147 -9.99 16.18 -10.06
CA GLU A 147 -9.84 14.90 -9.37
C GLU A 147 -10.19 13.72 -10.28
N GLU A 148 -11.21 13.88 -11.14
CA GLU A 148 -11.54 12.89 -12.19
C GLU A 148 -10.33 12.63 -13.09
N LYS A 149 -9.74 13.70 -13.63
CA LYS A 149 -8.60 13.57 -14.55
C LYS A 149 -7.43 12.86 -13.88
N ILE A 150 -7.16 13.18 -12.62
CA ILE A 150 -6.10 12.55 -11.82
C ILE A 150 -6.39 11.05 -11.62
N LEU A 151 -7.63 10.70 -11.23
CA LEU A 151 -8.06 9.30 -11.08
C LEU A 151 -7.90 8.50 -12.37
N LEU A 152 -8.37 9.04 -13.50
CA LEU A 152 -8.32 8.39 -14.81
C LEU A 152 -6.88 8.23 -15.33
N GLN A 153 -5.99 9.16 -15.03
CA GLN A 153 -4.56 9.07 -15.40
C GLN A 153 -3.79 8.06 -14.54
N SER A 154 -4.24 7.83 -13.30
CA SER A 154 -3.59 6.92 -12.35
C SER A 154 -3.99 5.45 -12.49
N THR A 155 -5.02 5.14 -13.29
CA THR A 155 -5.58 3.79 -13.44
C THR A 155 -5.36 3.25 -14.84
N SER A 156 -4.98 1.98 -14.94
CA SER A 156 -5.00 1.21 -16.20
C SER A 156 -6.33 0.50 -16.44
N ARG A 157 -7.22 0.50 -15.44
CA ARG A 157 -8.53 -0.16 -15.49
C ARG A 157 -9.55 0.74 -16.18
N PRO A 158 -10.56 0.17 -16.88
CA PRO A 158 -11.74 0.93 -17.27
C PRO A 158 -12.39 1.57 -16.04
N ALA A 159 -13.07 2.70 -16.23
CA ALA A 159 -13.73 3.41 -15.14
C ALA A 159 -15.21 3.66 -15.46
N ILE A 160 -16.04 3.62 -14.42
CA ILE A 160 -17.46 3.96 -14.48
C ILE A 160 -17.72 5.03 -13.43
N LYS A 161 -18.23 6.18 -13.89
CA LYS A 161 -18.55 7.32 -13.03
C LYS A 161 -20.06 7.49 -12.96
N LEU A 162 -20.60 7.59 -11.75
CA LEU A 162 -21.96 8.07 -11.51
C LEU A 162 -21.90 9.50 -10.99
N LEU A 163 -22.43 10.44 -11.76
CA LEU A 163 -22.73 11.78 -11.29
C LEU A 163 -24.11 11.80 -10.66
N LEU A 164 -24.19 12.31 -9.43
CA LEU A 164 -25.46 12.51 -8.73
C LEU A 164 -25.40 13.81 -7.92
N ASN A 165 -26.09 14.83 -8.42
CA ASN A 165 -26.16 16.16 -7.83
C ASN A 165 -27.61 16.58 -7.61
N ARG A 166 -28.16 16.21 -6.46
CA ARG A 166 -29.51 16.63 -6.07
C ARG A 166 -29.59 18.11 -5.66
N HIS A 167 -28.46 18.75 -5.33
CA HIS A 167 -28.40 20.11 -4.79
C HIS A 167 -28.50 21.22 -5.85
N ASN A 168 -28.37 20.89 -7.14
CA ASN A 168 -28.69 21.81 -8.24
C ASN A 168 -30.21 21.94 -8.42
N ASN A 169 -30.86 22.51 -7.41
CA ASN A 169 -32.30 22.46 -7.24
C ASN A 169 -32.98 23.72 -7.77
N LYS A 170 -32.74 24.04 -9.04
CA LYS A 170 -33.45 25.13 -9.72
C LYS A 170 -34.97 24.88 -9.80
N TYR A 171 -35.39 23.60 -9.72
CA TYR A 171 -36.76 23.12 -9.87
C TYR A 171 -37.03 21.94 -8.93
N SER A 172 -38.28 21.77 -8.48
CA SER A 172 -38.67 20.66 -7.61
C SER A 172 -38.62 19.30 -8.31
N TYR A 173 -38.26 18.25 -7.57
CA TYR A 173 -38.31 16.86 -8.00
C TYR A 173 -39.70 16.26 -7.82
N THR A 174 -40.05 15.30 -8.67
CA THR A 174 -41.23 14.45 -8.47
C THR A 174 -40.89 13.26 -7.56
N PRO A 175 -41.85 12.64 -6.85
CA PRO A 175 -41.59 11.41 -6.09
C PRO A 175 -40.96 10.29 -6.94
N THR A 176 -41.36 10.20 -8.22
CA THR A 176 -40.76 9.26 -9.19
C THR A 176 -39.30 9.60 -9.51
N SER A 177 -38.93 10.87 -9.50
CA SER A 177 -37.52 11.28 -9.67
C SER A 177 -36.67 10.84 -8.47
N ASP A 178 -37.17 10.98 -7.23
CA ASP A 178 -36.46 10.53 -6.02
C ASP A 178 -36.29 8.99 -6.02
N ASP A 179 -37.30 8.23 -6.45
CA ASP A 179 -37.22 6.77 -6.65
C ASP A 179 -36.16 6.39 -7.70
N ASN A 180 -36.14 7.07 -8.84
CA ASN A 180 -35.15 6.81 -9.89
C ASN A 180 -33.72 7.18 -9.46
N LEU A 181 -33.53 8.20 -8.62
CA LEU A 181 -32.22 8.50 -8.02
C LEU A 181 -31.74 7.34 -7.13
N LEU A 182 -32.62 6.77 -6.32
CA LEU A 182 -32.30 5.60 -5.49
C LEU A 182 -31.95 4.38 -6.34
N LYS A 183 -32.70 4.10 -7.41
CA LYS A 183 -32.42 3.00 -8.34
C LYS A 183 -31.07 3.13 -9.04
N ASN A 184 -30.70 4.35 -9.47
CA ASN A 184 -29.37 4.61 -10.03
C ASN A 184 -28.26 4.34 -9.00
N LEU A 185 -28.41 4.80 -7.76
CA LEU A 185 -27.45 4.52 -6.68
C LEU A 185 -27.33 3.02 -6.38
N GLU A 186 -28.46 2.32 -6.33
CA GLU A 186 -28.49 0.87 -6.07
C GLU A 186 -27.77 0.08 -7.16
N LEU A 187 -28.03 0.40 -8.44
CA LEU A 187 -27.35 -0.24 -9.56
C LEU A 187 -25.84 0.03 -9.51
N PHE A 188 -25.44 1.25 -9.14
CA PHE A 188 -24.03 1.61 -9.00
C PHE A 188 -23.35 0.79 -7.91
N ASP A 189 -23.93 0.68 -6.71
CA ASP A 189 -23.36 -0.13 -5.62
C ASP A 189 -23.24 -1.61 -6.02
N LYS A 190 -24.25 -2.17 -6.72
CA LYS A 190 -24.23 -3.56 -7.21
C LYS A 190 -23.10 -3.82 -8.20
N LEU A 191 -22.94 -2.92 -9.17
CA LEU A 191 -21.87 -3.04 -10.16
C LEU A 191 -20.50 -2.84 -9.50
N ALA A 192 -20.39 -1.87 -8.59
CA ALA A 192 -19.18 -1.62 -7.82
C ALA A 192 -18.74 -2.86 -7.05
N LEU A 193 -19.61 -3.42 -6.20
CA LEU A 193 -19.29 -4.64 -5.45
C LEU A 193 -18.89 -5.81 -6.34
N ARG A 194 -19.59 -6.01 -7.47
CA ARG A 194 -19.35 -7.14 -8.37
C ARG A 194 -18.06 -7.02 -9.19
N PHE A 195 -17.67 -5.82 -9.58
CA PHE A 195 -16.57 -5.58 -10.50
C PHE A 195 -15.43 -4.73 -9.91
N ASN A 196 -15.36 -4.59 -8.59
CA ASN A 196 -14.41 -3.71 -7.87
C ASN A 196 -12.92 -4.02 -8.10
N GLU A 197 -12.58 -5.21 -8.59
CA GLU A 197 -11.20 -5.58 -8.96
C GLU A 197 -10.87 -5.27 -10.42
N ARG A 198 -11.89 -5.15 -11.28
CA ARG A 198 -11.75 -4.98 -12.73
C ARG A 198 -12.02 -3.57 -13.21
N VAL A 199 -12.98 -2.87 -12.62
CA VAL A 199 -13.43 -1.52 -13.03
C VAL A 199 -13.28 -0.51 -11.89
N LEU A 200 -12.70 0.66 -12.15
CA LEU A 200 -12.67 1.75 -11.18
C LEU A 200 -14.04 2.44 -11.14
N PHE A 201 -14.74 2.35 -10.01
CA PHE A 201 -16.02 3.03 -9.82
C PHE A 201 -15.81 4.37 -9.13
N ILE A 202 -16.36 5.45 -9.68
CA ILE A 202 -16.19 6.82 -9.19
C ILE A 202 -17.58 7.42 -8.92
N LYS A 203 -17.73 8.05 -7.76
CA LYS A 203 -18.92 8.83 -7.43
C LYS A 203 -18.62 10.32 -7.54
N ASP A 204 -19.36 11.01 -8.39
CA ASP A 204 -19.19 12.43 -8.65
C ASP A 204 -20.34 13.21 -8.03
N VAL A 205 -20.01 14.01 -7.02
CA VAL A 205 -20.94 14.90 -6.32
C VAL A 205 -20.61 16.37 -6.59
N SER A 206 -19.90 16.64 -7.69
CA SER A 206 -19.58 18.00 -8.10
C SER A 206 -20.85 18.82 -8.35
N ALA A 207 -20.74 20.13 -8.15
CA ALA A 207 -21.82 21.08 -8.39
C ALA A 207 -22.01 21.38 -9.90
N ALA A 208 -21.91 20.36 -10.76
CA ALA A 208 -22.17 20.48 -12.18
C ALA A 208 -23.65 20.79 -12.45
N ASN A 209 -23.94 21.33 -13.64
CA ASN A 209 -25.31 21.64 -14.06
C ASN A 209 -26.19 20.39 -14.31
N GLU A 210 -25.59 19.21 -14.33
CA GLU A 210 -26.28 17.93 -14.49
C GLU A 210 -26.73 17.38 -13.13
N VAL A 211 -27.84 16.64 -13.11
CA VAL A 211 -28.42 16.08 -11.88
C VAL A 211 -28.05 14.61 -11.72
N CYS A 212 -28.17 13.83 -12.79
CA CYS A 212 -27.78 12.43 -12.79
C CYS A 212 -27.32 12.01 -14.19
N SER A 213 -26.11 11.46 -14.27
CA SER A 213 -25.55 10.90 -15.50
C SER A 213 -24.53 9.80 -15.17
N TRP A 214 -24.45 8.81 -16.06
CA TRP A 214 -23.42 7.77 -16.02
C TRP A 214 -22.42 8.02 -17.13
N THR A 215 -21.13 8.01 -16.79
CA THR A 215 -20.04 8.16 -17.76
C THR A 215 -19.15 6.93 -17.72
N PHE A 216 -18.80 6.40 -18.89
CA PHE A 216 -17.98 5.21 -19.05
C PHE A 216 -16.66 5.59 -19.70
N PHE A 217 -15.56 5.05 -19.19
CA PHE A 217 -14.22 5.37 -19.63
C PHE A 217 -13.43 4.12 -20.01
N GLY A 218 -12.75 4.19 -21.15
CA GLY A 218 -11.81 3.20 -21.66
C GLY A 218 -10.47 3.88 -22.00
N TYR A 219 -9.35 3.26 -21.61
CA TYR A 219 -8.00 3.84 -21.78
C TYR A 219 -7.87 5.29 -21.26
N GLY A 220 -8.56 5.62 -20.16
CA GLY A 220 -8.56 6.97 -19.58
C GLY A 220 -9.36 8.03 -20.37
N GLN A 221 -10.11 7.62 -21.41
CA GLN A 221 -10.96 8.52 -22.20
C GLN A 221 -12.43 8.14 -22.10
N LYS A 222 -13.32 9.13 -22.22
CA LYS A 222 -14.78 8.94 -22.21
C LYS A 222 -15.20 8.20 -23.48
N VAL A 223 -15.85 7.04 -23.31
CA VAL A 223 -16.33 6.19 -24.41
C VAL A 223 -17.84 6.22 -24.58
N ALA A 224 -18.59 6.39 -23.49
CA ALA A 224 -20.04 6.46 -23.52
C ALA A 224 -20.58 7.32 -22.37
N GLU A 225 -21.83 7.78 -22.53
CA GLU A 225 -22.58 8.49 -21.50
C GLU A 225 -24.06 8.16 -21.59
N VAL A 226 -24.67 7.97 -20.43
CA VAL A 226 -26.11 7.80 -20.27
C VAL A 226 -26.59 8.94 -19.38
N CYS A 227 -27.20 9.96 -19.99
CA CYS A 227 -27.84 11.05 -19.26
C CYS A 227 -29.17 10.56 -18.68
N CYS A 228 -29.34 10.71 -17.37
CA CYS A 228 -30.52 10.29 -16.63
C CYS A 228 -31.43 11.48 -16.26
N THR A 229 -31.16 12.68 -16.79
CA THR A 229 -31.91 13.90 -16.45
C THR A 229 -32.68 14.41 -17.66
N SER A 230 -33.98 14.65 -17.49
CA SER A 230 -34.83 15.33 -18.47
C SER A 230 -35.58 16.51 -17.83
N ILE A 231 -35.64 17.64 -18.52
CA ILE A 231 -36.40 18.82 -18.06
C ILE A 231 -37.77 18.78 -18.73
N VAL A 232 -38.83 18.75 -17.92
CA VAL A 232 -40.21 18.77 -18.42
C VAL A 232 -40.84 20.14 -18.12
N TYR A 233 -41.42 20.74 -19.15
CA TYR A 233 -42.21 21.97 -19.04
C TYR A 233 -43.66 21.59 -18.78
N ALA A 234 -44.12 21.64 -17.53
CA ALA A 234 -45.55 21.61 -17.22
C ALA A 234 -46.16 23.03 -17.36
N PRO A 235 -47.47 23.16 -17.64
CA PRO A 235 -48.12 24.46 -17.86
C PRO A 235 -48.01 25.43 -16.68
N ASP A 236 -47.83 24.90 -15.47
CA ASP A 236 -47.91 25.58 -14.20
C ASP A 236 -46.58 25.61 -13.43
N ARG A 237 -45.66 24.66 -13.65
CA ARG A 237 -44.32 24.63 -13.03
C ARG A 237 -43.25 23.94 -13.89
N LYS A 238 -42.00 24.38 -13.76
CA LYS A 238 -40.83 23.66 -14.28
C LYS A 238 -40.41 22.57 -13.29
N GLN A 239 -40.18 21.36 -13.77
CA GLN A 239 -39.80 20.21 -12.93
C GLN A 239 -38.58 19.50 -13.53
N THR A 240 -37.69 19.02 -12.66
CA THR A 240 -36.59 18.16 -13.05
C THR A 240 -37.02 16.70 -12.91
N LYS A 241 -37.03 15.99 -14.04
CA LYS A 241 -37.34 14.55 -14.07
C LYS A 241 -36.03 13.76 -14.14
N VAL A 242 -35.91 12.76 -13.28
CA VAL A 242 -34.81 11.79 -13.33
C VAL A 242 -35.36 10.49 -13.88
N GLU A 243 -34.62 9.88 -14.80
CA GLU A 243 -34.94 8.61 -15.47
C GLU A 243 -33.95 7.52 -15.04
N PHE A 244 -34.40 6.27 -15.13
CA PHE A 244 -33.57 5.10 -14.82
C PHE A 244 -33.56 4.14 -16.02
N PRO A 245 -32.74 4.41 -17.05
CA PRO A 245 -32.61 3.55 -18.22
C PRO A 245 -31.73 2.31 -17.91
N GLU A 246 -32.21 1.45 -17.02
CA GLU A 246 -31.48 0.30 -16.46
C GLU A 246 -30.76 -0.55 -17.51
N ALA A 247 -31.48 -0.98 -18.55
CA ALA A 247 -30.93 -1.85 -19.59
C ALA A 247 -29.73 -1.20 -20.31
N ARG A 248 -29.83 0.10 -20.62
CA ARG A 248 -28.77 0.85 -21.30
C ARG A 248 -27.56 1.05 -20.39
N ILE A 249 -27.78 1.36 -19.12
CA ILE A 249 -26.70 1.50 -18.14
C ILE A 249 -25.95 0.17 -18.00
N TYR A 250 -26.69 -0.94 -17.92
CA TYR A 250 -26.12 -2.27 -17.79
C TYR A 250 -25.31 -2.67 -19.03
N GLU A 251 -25.85 -2.43 -20.22
CA GLU A 251 -25.16 -2.68 -21.50
C GLU A 251 -23.82 -1.92 -21.57
N GLU A 252 -23.82 -0.62 -21.29
CA GLU A 252 -22.58 0.18 -21.31
C GLU A 252 -21.59 -0.23 -20.22
N ALA A 253 -22.08 -0.68 -19.05
CA ALA A 253 -21.23 -1.23 -18.01
C ALA A 253 -20.53 -2.53 -18.46
N MET A 254 -21.22 -3.38 -19.22
CA MET A 254 -20.61 -4.58 -19.82
C MET A 254 -19.63 -4.20 -20.94
N ASN A 255 -19.95 -3.21 -21.77
CA ASN A 255 -19.04 -2.70 -22.80
C ASN A 255 -17.76 -2.11 -22.21
N ALA A 256 -17.83 -1.44 -21.05
CA ALA A 256 -16.65 -0.91 -20.37
C ALA A 256 -15.62 -2.01 -20.02
N LEU A 257 -16.07 -3.25 -19.76
CA LEU A 257 -15.18 -4.38 -19.48
C LEU A 257 -14.33 -4.78 -20.70
N LEU A 258 -14.72 -4.41 -21.92
CA LEU A 258 -13.95 -4.68 -23.14
C LEU A 258 -12.62 -3.91 -23.19
N TYR A 259 -12.47 -2.88 -22.35
CA TYR A 259 -11.26 -2.06 -22.25
C TYR A 259 -10.27 -2.58 -21.19
N GLU A 260 -10.51 -3.77 -20.64
CA GLU A 260 -9.60 -4.42 -19.70
C GLU A 260 -8.37 -5.00 -20.44
N ASN A 261 -7.15 -4.68 -19.96
CA ASN A 261 -5.89 -5.31 -20.36
C ASN A 261 -5.47 -5.25 -21.84
N VAL A 262 -5.94 -4.28 -22.63
CA VAL A 262 -5.42 -4.08 -24.00
C VAL A 262 -4.37 -2.98 -23.97
N THR A 263 -3.10 -3.32 -24.23
CA THR A 263 -2.08 -2.32 -24.54
C THR A 263 -2.50 -1.55 -25.79
N PRO A 264 -2.48 -0.21 -25.78
CA PRO A 264 -2.79 0.57 -26.97
C PRO A 264 -1.72 0.29 -28.03
N THR A 265 -2.02 -0.58 -29.00
CA THR A 265 -1.20 -0.69 -30.22
C THR A 265 -1.40 0.58 -31.05
N PRO A 266 -0.33 1.23 -31.54
CA PRO A 266 -0.42 2.52 -32.27
C PRO A 266 -1.25 2.50 -33.56
N ALA A 267 -1.70 1.34 -34.03
CA ALA A 267 -2.34 1.17 -35.32
C ALA A 267 -3.87 1.38 -35.34
N ARG A 268 -4.53 1.66 -34.20
CA ARG A 268 -6.00 1.74 -34.12
C ARG A 268 -6.58 3.13 -33.85
N CYS A 269 -5.75 4.16 -33.72
CA CYS A 269 -6.21 5.52 -33.44
C CYS A 269 -6.44 6.38 -34.70
N ALA A 270 -6.58 5.79 -35.89
CA ALA A 270 -6.72 6.56 -37.13
C ALA A 270 -8.15 6.66 -37.68
N ASP A 271 -9.08 5.74 -37.38
CA ASP A 271 -10.40 5.75 -38.02
C ASP A 271 -11.55 5.73 -37.00
N ALA A 272 -11.73 6.86 -36.31
CA ALA A 272 -12.95 7.12 -35.53
C ALA A 272 -14.07 7.56 -36.48
N GLY A 273 -14.69 6.58 -37.14
CA GLY A 273 -15.75 6.84 -38.11
C GLY A 273 -16.61 5.63 -38.43
N SER A 274 -17.02 4.81 -37.46
CA SER A 274 -18.22 3.96 -37.56
C SER A 274 -18.56 3.23 -36.23
N PRO A 275 -19.84 3.19 -35.79
CA PRO A 275 -20.26 2.55 -34.55
C PRO A 275 -20.78 1.13 -34.83
N SER A 276 -19.90 0.15 -34.96
CA SER A 276 -20.23 -1.26 -34.70
C SER A 276 -18.96 -2.10 -34.72
N VAL A 277 -18.46 -2.47 -33.55
CA VAL A 277 -17.46 -3.55 -33.47
C VAL A 277 -18.17 -4.77 -32.93
N ALA A 278 -18.76 -5.54 -33.85
CA ALA A 278 -19.17 -6.91 -33.59
C ALA A 278 -17.89 -7.74 -33.35
N VAL A 279 -17.74 -8.33 -32.15
CA VAL A 279 -16.63 -9.23 -31.85
C VAL A 279 -17.11 -10.67 -31.76
N CYS A 280 -16.36 -11.53 -32.45
CA CYS A 280 -16.57 -12.95 -32.69
C CYS A 280 -16.68 -13.80 -31.41
N GLN A 281 -17.58 -14.79 -31.48
CA GLN A 281 -17.97 -15.74 -30.43
C GLN A 281 -16.81 -16.59 -29.86
N HIS A 282 -15.63 -16.57 -30.48
CA HIS A 282 -14.43 -17.25 -30.02
C HIS A 282 -13.76 -16.57 -28.80
N CYS A 283 -13.97 -15.26 -28.60
CA CYS A 283 -13.43 -14.55 -27.44
C CYS A 283 -14.23 -14.79 -26.14
N LEU A 284 -15.47 -15.26 -26.25
CA LEU A 284 -16.35 -15.56 -25.10
C LEU A 284 -15.98 -16.86 -24.37
N SER A 285 -15.28 -17.80 -25.03
CA SER A 285 -15.00 -19.12 -24.44
C SER A 285 -13.77 -19.16 -23.52
N ASN A 286 -12.88 -18.17 -23.56
CA ASN A 286 -11.68 -18.14 -22.72
C ASN A 286 -11.92 -17.49 -21.33
N VAL A 287 -13.13 -17.00 -21.05
CA VAL A 287 -13.50 -16.35 -19.79
C VAL A 287 -13.93 -17.37 -18.71
N PHE A 288 -14.17 -18.65 -19.06
CA PHE A 288 -14.82 -19.63 -18.17
C PHE A 288 -13.99 -20.85 -17.74
N ASN A 289 -12.66 -20.81 -17.81
CA ASN A 289 -11.83 -21.85 -17.19
C ASN A 289 -10.97 -21.26 -16.07
N ASP A 290 -11.58 -21.17 -14.89
CA ASP A 290 -10.88 -20.98 -13.61
C ASP A 290 -10.21 -22.28 -13.17
N GLU A 291 -8.91 -22.40 -13.38
CA GLU A 291 -8.02 -23.13 -12.48
C GLU A 291 -6.79 -22.26 -12.18
N VAL A 292 -6.98 -21.22 -11.39
CA VAL A 292 -5.85 -20.53 -10.74
C VAL A 292 -5.39 -21.37 -9.55
N LYS A 293 -4.51 -22.35 -9.81
CA LYS A 293 -3.64 -22.88 -8.75
C LYS A 293 -2.80 -21.73 -8.24
N THR A 294 -3.07 -21.29 -7.02
CA THR A 294 -2.21 -20.40 -6.25
C THR A 294 -0.84 -21.05 -6.11
N ARG A 295 0.08 -20.73 -7.02
CA ARG A 295 1.51 -20.96 -6.80
C ARG A 295 1.93 -20.04 -5.67
N GLN A 296 2.02 -20.59 -4.45
CA GLN A 296 2.93 -20.05 -3.45
C GLN A 296 4.31 -19.95 -4.10
N VAL A 297 4.71 -18.74 -4.47
CA VAL A 297 6.10 -18.47 -4.86
C VAL A 297 6.88 -18.47 -3.55
N HIS A 298 7.42 -19.63 -3.19
CA HIS A 298 8.53 -19.70 -2.27
C HIS A 298 9.69 -18.95 -2.93
N TRP A 299 10.04 -17.79 -2.41
CA TRP A 299 11.35 -17.20 -2.68
C TRP A 299 12.39 -18.10 -2.04
N LYS A 300 12.80 -19.16 -2.76
CA LYS A 300 14.13 -19.70 -2.54
C LYS A 300 15.08 -18.59 -2.98
N THR A 301 15.74 -17.95 -2.03
CA THR A 301 17.03 -17.32 -2.30
C THR A 301 17.85 -18.29 -3.14
N PRO A 302 18.49 -17.88 -4.24
CA PRO A 302 19.36 -18.73 -5.03
C PRO A 302 20.63 -19.05 -4.22
N THR A 303 20.49 -19.87 -3.19
CA THR A 303 21.54 -20.76 -2.72
C THR A 303 21.39 -22.03 -3.55
N ASP A 304 21.61 -21.93 -4.86
CA ASP A 304 21.95 -23.11 -5.63
C ASP A 304 23.23 -23.69 -5.00
N ASP A 305 23.33 -25.02 -4.97
CA ASP A 305 24.48 -25.78 -4.43
C ASP A 305 25.85 -25.32 -4.97
N TYR A 306 25.87 -24.49 -6.02
CA TYR A 306 27.04 -23.83 -6.58
C TYR A 306 27.57 -22.64 -5.76
N SER A 307 26.69 -21.84 -5.15
CA SER A 307 27.08 -20.67 -4.34
C SER A 307 27.81 -21.12 -3.07
N ALA A 308 27.26 -22.13 -2.39
CA ALA A 308 27.81 -22.63 -1.12
C ALA A 308 29.20 -23.26 -1.24
N LYS A 309 29.50 -23.93 -2.37
CA LYS A 309 30.81 -24.57 -2.61
C LYS A 309 31.95 -23.59 -2.91
N TYR A 310 31.63 -22.41 -3.44
CA TYR A 310 32.63 -21.41 -3.85
C TYR A 310 32.96 -20.41 -2.74
N ILE A 311 32.07 -20.25 -1.77
CA ILE A 311 32.19 -19.30 -0.66
C ILE A 311 33.33 -19.69 0.33
N GLN A 312 33.94 -20.87 0.18
CA GLN A 312 34.90 -21.41 1.15
C GLN A 312 36.33 -20.81 1.09
N SER A 313 36.79 -20.19 -0.01
CA SER A 313 38.24 -20.05 -0.27
C SER A 313 38.93 -18.67 -0.17
N CYS A 314 38.24 -17.52 -0.03
CA CYS A 314 38.99 -16.23 -0.02
C CYS A 314 39.86 -16.05 1.25
N LYS A 315 41.18 -16.20 1.19
CA LYS A 315 42.07 -15.98 2.36
C LYS A 315 42.88 -14.68 2.23
N GLU A 316 43.20 -14.26 1.01
CA GLU A 316 43.99 -13.06 0.69
C GLU A 316 43.31 -12.17 -0.37
N VAL A 317 43.30 -10.85 -0.14
CA VAL A 317 42.73 -9.85 -1.07
C VAL A 317 43.85 -8.97 -1.61
N LYS A 318 43.87 -8.77 -2.93
CA LYS A 318 44.90 -8.00 -3.65
C LYS A 318 44.26 -6.90 -4.48
N THR A 319 44.96 -5.78 -4.65
CA THR A 319 44.57 -4.74 -5.61
C THR A 319 45.11 -5.09 -7.00
N THR A 320 44.25 -5.08 -8.01
CA THR A 320 44.61 -5.39 -9.39
C THR A 320 43.99 -4.39 -10.37
N ARG A 321 44.68 -4.14 -11.49
CA ARG A 321 44.09 -3.40 -12.62
C ARG A 321 43.46 -4.37 -13.59
N ILE A 322 42.20 -4.13 -13.92
CA ILE A 322 41.50 -4.89 -14.96
C ILE A 322 41.75 -4.22 -16.31
N ILE A 323 42.54 -4.89 -17.15
CA ILE A 323 42.83 -4.46 -18.51
C ILE A 323 42.46 -5.60 -19.46
N GLY A 324 41.72 -5.30 -20.51
CA GLY A 324 41.36 -6.29 -21.53
C GLY A 324 40.39 -5.74 -22.57
N PRO A 325 40.18 -6.47 -23.67
CA PRO A 325 39.21 -6.08 -24.69
C PRO A 325 37.78 -6.11 -24.12
N PRO A 326 36.83 -5.35 -24.70
CA PRO A 326 35.44 -5.35 -24.25
C PRO A 326 34.77 -6.73 -24.18
N SER A 327 35.20 -7.68 -25.01
CA SER A 327 34.69 -9.06 -25.02
C SER A 327 35.21 -9.95 -23.88
N ARG A 328 36.19 -9.48 -23.09
CA ARG A 328 36.76 -10.26 -21.98
C ARG A 328 35.72 -10.44 -20.88
N TYR A 329 35.50 -11.69 -20.49
CA TYR A 329 34.70 -12.02 -19.31
C TYR A 329 35.45 -11.71 -18.01
N VAL A 330 34.70 -11.23 -17.02
CA VAL A 330 35.15 -10.95 -15.66
C VAL A 330 34.23 -11.62 -14.66
N LYS A 331 34.80 -11.97 -13.50
CA LYS A 331 34.08 -12.59 -12.38
C LYS A 331 33.88 -11.55 -11.28
N LEU A 332 32.66 -11.35 -10.81
CA LEU A 332 32.31 -10.37 -9.78
C LEU A 332 31.69 -11.06 -8.58
N ASN A 333 32.14 -10.72 -7.38
CA ASN A 333 31.51 -11.10 -6.12
C ASN A 333 30.94 -9.83 -5.47
N VAL A 334 29.63 -9.66 -5.56
CA VAL A 334 28.91 -8.49 -5.05
C VAL A 334 28.25 -8.88 -3.73
N GLY A 335 28.95 -8.60 -2.62
CA GLY A 335 28.49 -8.87 -1.26
C GLY A 335 28.15 -10.34 -0.96
N GLY A 336 28.79 -11.29 -1.67
CA GLY A 336 28.52 -12.73 -1.56
C GLY A 336 27.78 -13.33 -2.76
N CYS A 337 27.22 -12.50 -3.66
CA CYS A 337 26.57 -12.97 -4.88
C CYS A 337 27.54 -12.98 -6.06
N LEU A 338 27.62 -14.11 -6.76
CA LEU A 338 28.59 -14.35 -7.83
C LEU A 338 27.99 -14.05 -9.20
N TYR A 339 28.68 -13.22 -9.99
CA TYR A 339 28.26 -12.83 -11.33
C TYR A 339 29.37 -12.99 -12.36
N TYR A 340 28.96 -13.29 -13.59
CA TYR A 340 29.82 -13.29 -14.77
C TYR A 340 29.27 -12.31 -15.80
N THR A 341 30.15 -11.46 -16.33
CA THR A 341 29.79 -10.49 -17.38
C THR A 341 31.02 -10.08 -18.17
N THR A 342 30.88 -9.21 -19.15
CA THR A 342 32.00 -8.71 -19.97
C THR A 342 32.43 -7.30 -19.56
N ILE A 343 33.69 -6.94 -19.82
CA ILE A 343 34.20 -5.57 -19.65
C ILE A 343 33.33 -4.59 -20.45
N GLY A 344 32.91 -4.95 -21.66
CA GLY A 344 32.07 -4.13 -22.53
C GLY A 344 30.72 -3.80 -21.91
N THR A 345 30.08 -4.76 -21.22
CA THR A 345 28.82 -4.51 -20.49
C THR A 345 29.02 -3.51 -19.36
N LEU A 346 30.08 -3.67 -18.55
CA LEU A 346 30.35 -2.81 -17.39
C LEU A 346 30.84 -1.40 -17.77
N THR A 347 31.37 -1.24 -18.97
CA THR A 347 31.88 0.04 -19.49
C THR A 347 30.93 0.76 -20.44
N LYS A 348 29.72 0.20 -20.68
CA LYS A 348 28.75 0.71 -21.65
C LYS A 348 28.24 2.12 -21.32
N GLU A 349 27.95 2.38 -20.04
CA GLU A 349 27.47 3.68 -19.57
C GLU A 349 28.51 4.41 -18.71
N GLU A 350 28.51 5.74 -18.76
CA GLU A 350 29.28 6.58 -17.84
C GLU A 350 28.79 6.37 -16.41
N SER A 351 29.57 5.62 -15.62
CA SER A 351 29.20 5.09 -14.31
C SER A 351 30.44 4.77 -13.48
N MET A 352 30.25 4.51 -12.18
CA MET A 352 31.32 4.05 -11.30
C MET A 352 31.88 2.69 -11.77
N LEU A 353 31.03 1.80 -12.29
CA LEU A 353 31.46 0.53 -12.89
C LEU A 353 32.38 0.77 -14.10
N ARG A 354 32.04 1.70 -15.00
CA ARG A 354 32.93 2.03 -16.11
C ARG A 354 34.30 2.51 -15.64
N LEU A 355 34.37 3.30 -14.57
CA LEU A 355 35.65 3.72 -13.97
C LEU A 355 36.46 2.53 -13.46
N MET A 356 35.83 1.62 -12.70
CA MET A 356 36.47 0.39 -12.19
C MET A 356 37.04 -0.49 -13.31
N PHE A 357 36.36 -0.55 -14.45
CA PHE A 357 36.73 -1.41 -15.58
C PHE A 357 37.42 -0.68 -16.74
N SER A 358 37.79 0.59 -16.55
CA SER A 358 38.52 1.39 -17.54
C SER A 358 40.03 1.16 -17.54
N GLY A 359 40.56 0.37 -16.60
CA GLY A 359 41.99 0.17 -16.37
C GLY A 359 42.69 1.35 -15.67
N LYS A 360 41.93 2.36 -15.24
CA LYS A 360 42.46 3.56 -14.54
C LYS A 360 42.43 3.45 -13.02
N VAL A 361 41.58 2.59 -12.48
CA VAL A 361 41.36 2.41 -11.04
C VAL A 361 41.73 0.98 -10.67
N ASP A 362 42.41 0.81 -9.53
CA ASP A 362 42.70 -0.51 -8.98
C ASP A 362 41.45 -1.04 -8.28
N VAL A 363 41.10 -2.30 -8.55
CA VAL A 363 39.97 -2.99 -7.90
C VAL A 363 40.49 -4.09 -6.98
N LEU A 364 39.67 -4.47 -6.01
CA LEU A 364 40.01 -5.55 -5.09
C LEU A 364 39.62 -6.88 -5.70
N THR A 365 40.55 -7.83 -5.70
CA THR A 365 40.36 -9.21 -6.16
C THR A 365 40.80 -10.22 -5.12
N ASP A 366 40.10 -11.35 -5.03
CA ASP A 366 40.58 -12.51 -4.27
C ASP A 366 41.66 -13.31 -5.02
N GLU A 367 42.14 -14.38 -4.40
CA GLU A 367 43.16 -15.30 -4.95
C GLU A 367 42.73 -16.00 -6.25
N GLU A 368 41.43 -16.15 -6.46
CA GLU A 368 40.84 -16.85 -7.62
C GLU A 368 40.42 -15.88 -8.74
N GLY A 369 40.68 -14.58 -8.53
CA GLY A 369 40.44 -13.51 -9.48
C GLY A 369 39.02 -12.95 -9.48
N TRP A 370 38.23 -13.17 -8.43
CA TRP A 370 36.93 -12.51 -8.26
C TRP A 370 37.11 -11.08 -7.82
N ILE A 371 36.51 -10.18 -8.58
CA ILE A 371 36.47 -8.76 -8.23
C ILE A 371 35.43 -8.56 -7.14
N LEU A 372 35.86 -8.03 -6.01
CA LEU A 372 35.03 -7.88 -4.81
C LEU A 372 34.37 -6.51 -4.78
N ILE A 373 33.05 -6.49 -4.65
CA ILE A 373 32.22 -5.28 -4.53
C ILE A 373 31.43 -5.38 -3.21
N ASP A 374 31.68 -4.49 -2.25
CA ASP A 374 30.97 -4.42 -0.97
C ASP A 374 29.60 -3.75 -1.11
N ARG A 375 28.72 -4.38 -1.88
CA ARG A 375 27.34 -3.94 -2.13
C ARG A 375 26.35 -5.10 -2.07
N CYS A 376 25.06 -4.79 -2.10
CA CYS A 376 24.03 -5.81 -2.05
C CYS A 376 23.93 -6.52 -3.40
N GLY A 377 24.30 -7.81 -3.45
CA GLY A 377 24.20 -8.60 -4.67
C GLY A 377 22.78 -8.80 -5.18
N LYS A 378 21.76 -8.76 -4.31
CA LYS A 378 20.35 -9.03 -4.63
C LYS A 378 19.74 -8.22 -5.78
N TYR A 379 20.22 -6.98 -5.96
CA TYR A 379 19.71 -6.06 -7.00
C TYR A 379 20.64 -5.95 -8.21
N PHE A 380 21.78 -6.65 -8.16
CA PHE A 380 22.82 -6.50 -9.17
C PHE A 380 22.45 -7.16 -10.51
N ASP A 381 21.54 -8.14 -10.50
CA ASP A 381 20.94 -8.69 -11.71
C ASP A 381 20.24 -7.61 -12.55
N ASP A 382 19.44 -6.76 -11.92
CA ASP A 382 18.74 -5.67 -12.60
C ASP A 382 19.70 -4.58 -13.09
N VAL A 383 20.78 -4.33 -12.34
CA VAL A 383 21.88 -3.46 -12.79
C VAL A 383 22.52 -4.03 -14.06
N LEU A 384 22.82 -5.34 -14.09
CA LEU A 384 23.40 -6.00 -15.27
C LEU A 384 22.42 -6.01 -16.45
N ASN A 385 21.14 -6.30 -16.21
CA ASN A 385 20.10 -6.29 -17.25
C ASN A 385 19.95 -4.90 -17.85
N PHE A 386 19.94 -3.85 -17.02
CA PHE A 386 19.93 -2.47 -17.49
C PHE A 386 21.18 -2.15 -18.33
N LEU A 387 22.38 -2.52 -17.88
CA LEU A 387 23.61 -2.32 -18.68
C LEU A 387 23.58 -3.11 -20.01
N ARG A 388 22.96 -4.29 -20.05
CA ARG A 388 22.83 -5.09 -21.28
C ARG A 388 21.83 -4.47 -22.26
N ASP A 389 20.63 -4.15 -21.79
CA ASP A 389 19.48 -3.84 -22.64
C ASP A 389 19.12 -2.35 -22.72
N GLY A 390 19.69 -1.52 -21.83
CA GLY A 390 19.33 -0.10 -21.66
C GLY A 390 17.97 0.12 -20.98
N LYS A 391 17.31 -0.95 -20.54
CA LYS A 391 16.02 -0.94 -19.84
C LYS A 391 15.94 -2.13 -18.88
N VAL A 392 15.09 -2.03 -17.88
CA VAL A 392 14.82 -3.13 -16.93
C VAL A 392 13.33 -3.21 -16.65
N ALA A 393 12.81 -4.43 -16.49
CA ALA A 393 11.44 -4.65 -16.05
C ALA A 393 11.38 -4.48 -14.53
N LEU A 394 10.81 -3.38 -14.05
CA LEU A 394 10.71 -3.11 -12.62
C LEU A 394 9.58 -3.94 -12.00
N PRO A 395 9.81 -4.60 -10.84
CA PRO A 395 8.78 -5.36 -10.14
C PRO A 395 7.74 -4.42 -9.51
N ALA A 396 6.55 -4.95 -9.22
CA ALA A 396 5.44 -4.18 -8.61
C ALA A 396 5.73 -3.70 -7.17
N CYS A 397 6.78 -4.23 -6.52
CA CYS A 397 7.09 -3.95 -5.13
C CYS A 397 7.83 -2.61 -4.96
N LYS A 398 7.16 -1.61 -4.36
CA LYS A 398 7.72 -0.27 -4.09
C LYS A 398 9.08 -0.32 -3.38
N ILE A 399 9.19 -1.15 -2.35
CA ILE A 399 10.40 -1.30 -1.54
C ILE A 399 11.56 -1.85 -2.37
N TYR A 400 11.29 -2.80 -3.28
CA TYR A 400 12.33 -3.33 -4.15
C TYR A 400 12.88 -2.24 -5.08
N VAL A 401 12.00 -1.45 -5.70
CA VAL A 401 12.43 -0.38 -6.62
C VAL A 401 13.17 0.74 -5.89
N GLN A 402 12.79 1.07 -4.66
CA GLN A 402 13.55 2.01 -3.83
C GLN A 402 14.97 1.51 -3.53
N GLN A 403 15.12 0.22 -3.24
CA GLN A 403 16.45 -0.38 -3.01
C GLN A 403 17.28 -0.43 -4.30
N LEU A 404 16.65 -0.76 -5.44
CA LEU A 404 17.32 -0.69 -6.74
C LEU A 404 17.76 0.73 -7.09
N LEU A 405 16.97 1.76 -6.74
CA LEU A 405 17.34 3.16 -6.90
C LEU A 405 18.59 3.52 -6.07
N ILE A 406 18.69 3.01 -4.83
CA ILE A 406 19.87 3.21 -3.98
C ILE A 406 21.10 2.57 -4.64
N GLU A 407 21.00 1.34 -5.15
CA GLU A 407 22.11 0.70 -5.86
C GLU A 407 22.46 1.44 -7.16
N ALA A 408 21.47 1.88 -7.93
CA ALA A 408 21.69 2.68 -9.14
C ALA A 408 22.44 3.99 -8.84
N SER A 409 22.11 4.65 -7.73
CA SER A 409 22.81 5.83 -7.23
C SER A 409 24.24 5.52 -6.83
N HIS A 410 24.46 4.43 -6.09
CA HIS A 410 25.80 3.99 -5.72
C HIS A 410 26.71 3.76 -6.93
N TYR A 411 26.21 3.07 -7.97
CA TYR A 411 26.96 2.84 -9.20
C TYR A 411 26.97 4.05 -10.15
N SER A 412 26.30 5.16 -9.80
CA SER A 412 26.16 6.35 -10.64
C SER A 412 25.52 6.08 -12.01
N LEU A 413 24.53 5.17 -12.05
CA LEU A 413 23.80 4.80 -13.26
C LEU A 413 22.60 5.73 -13.47
N ASN A 414 22.87 6.91 -14.06
CA ASN A 414 21.86 7.96 -14.25
C ASN A 414 20.61 7.49 -15.00
N GLY A 415 20.76 6.64 -16.02
CA GLY A 415 19.62 6.09 -16.74
C GLY A 415 18.72 5.24 -15.86
N LEU A 416 19.31 4.32 -15.09
CA LEU A 416 18.58 3.44 -14.17
C LEU A 416 17.93 4.23 -13.02
N MET A 417 18.64 5.23 -12.46
CA MET A 417 18.06 6.13 -11.46
C MET A 417 16.78 6.79 -11.97
N ARG A 418 16.82 7.32 -13.20
CA ARG A 418 15.64 7.94 -13.83
C ARG A 418 14.51 6.93 -14.05
N PHE A 419 14.82 5.71 -14.46
CA PHE A 419 13.82 4.65 -14.61
C PHE A 419 13.11 4.33 -13.29
N CYS A 420 13.87 4.11 -12.21
CA CYS A 420 13.30 3.83 -10.89
C CYS A 420 12.52 5.02 -10.34
N GLN A 421 13.05 6.25 -10.46
CA GLN A 421 12.37 7.45 -9.97
C GLN A 421 11.05 7.70 -10.70
N ASN A 422 11.04 7.62 -12.04
CA ASN A 422 9.80 7.78 -12.81
C ASN A 422 8.73 6.76 -12.39
N TRP A 423 9.14 5.53 -12.10
CA TRP A 423 8.23 4.49 -11.62
C TRP A 423 7.71 4.82 -10.21
N LEU A 424 8.58 5.26 -9.29
CA LEU A 424 8.18 5.68 -7.94
C LEU A 424 7.27 6.92 -7.96
N ASP A 425 7.50 7.85 -8.87
CA ASP A 425 6.67 9.04 -9.07
C ASP A 425 5.30 8.65 -9.62
N SER A 426 5.23 7.65 -10.52
CA SER A 426 3.95 7.10 -10.99
C SER A 426 3.12 6.48 -9.85
N LEU A 427 3.79 5.90 -8.85
CA LEU A 427 3.12 5.47 -7.61
C LEU A 427 2.73 6.65 -6.71
N HIS A 428 3.55 7.69 -6.58
CA HIS A 428 3.18 8.87 -5.79
C HIS A 428 1.98 9.61 -6.38
N LEU A 429 1.83 9.65 -7.71
CA LEU A 429 0.61 10.12 -8.35
C LEU A 429 -0.60 9.28 -7.89
N SER A 430 -0.45 7.96 -7.78
CA SER A 430 -1.50 7.09 -7.21
C SER A 430 -1.74 7.32 -5.71
N GLU A 431 -0.74 7.80 -4.95
CA GLU A 431 -0.80 8.12 -3.53
C GLU A 431 -1.38 9.54 -3.29
N GLU A 432 -1.14 10.51 -4.17
CA GLU A 432 -1.86 11.80 -4.16
C GLU A 432 -3.33 11.63 -4.57
N VAL A 433 -3.61 10.66 -5.46
CA VAL A 433 -4.98 10.18 -5.69
C VAL A 433 -5.58 9.62 -4.39
N VAL A 434 -4.80 9.15 -3.40
CA VAL A 434 -5.29 8.74 -2.06
C VAL A 434 -5.83 9.90 -1.22
N LYS A 435 -5.53 11.15 -1.57
CA LYS A 435 -6.25 12.31 -0.97
C LYS A 435 -7.68 12.43 -1.46
N THR A 436 -8.09 11.73 -2.52
CA THR A 436 -9.51 11.68 -2.89
C THR A 436 -10.29 10.97 -1.79
N CYS A 437 -11.41 11.54 -1.38
CA CYS A 437 -12.27 10.93 -0.38
C CYS A 437 -12.68 9.54 -0.89
N ARG A 438 -12.54 8.49 -0.07
CA ARG A 438 -13.02 7.15 -0.44
C ARG A 438 -14.00 6.65 0.60
N ILE A 439 -15.02 5.95 0.11
CA ILE A 439 -15.93 5.17 0.95
C ILE A 439 -15.69 3.68 0.70
N SER A 440 -15.80 2.89 1.76
CA SER A 440 -15.74 1.43 1.69
C SER A 440 -17.15 0.87 1.51
N LEU A 441 -17.41 0.25 0.37
CA LEU A 441 -18.62 -0.52 0.10
C LEU A 441 -18.42 -1.98 0.52
N VAL A 442 -19.39 -2.51 1.25
CA VAL A 442 -19.40 -3.89 1.73
C VAL A 442 -20.79 -4.50 1.65
N ASN A 443 -20.86 -5.82 1.50
CA ASN A 443 -22.08 -6.59 1.70
C ASN A 443 -21.88 -7.55 2.88
N SER A 444 -22.29 -7.13 4.08
CA SER A 444 -22.10 -7.95 5.30
C SER A 444 -22.89 -9.26 5.34
N SER A 445 -23.86 -9.43 4.43
CA SER A 445 -24.59 -10.70 4.28
C SER A 445 -23.77 -11.79 3.60
N GLU A 446 -22.68 -11.43 2.92
CA GLU A 446 -21.79 -12.35 2.20
C GLU A 446 -20.44 -12.55 2.93
N GLU A 447 -19.92 -11.51 3.58
CA GLU A 447 -18.65 -11.58 4.34
C GLU A 447 -18.72 -10.80 5.66
N LYS A 448 -18.18 -11.37 6.75
CA LYS A 448 -18.14 -10.71 8.06
C LYS A 448 -17.02 -9.66 8.09
N LEU A 449 -17.39 -8.40 8.35
CA LEU A 449 -16.45 -7.29 8.54
C LEU A 449 -15.63 -7.47 9.83
N SER A 450 -14.32 -7.69 9.70
CA SER A 450 -13.39 -7.73 10.84
C SER A 450 -12.96 -6.32 11.26
N LEU A 451 -13.90 -5.53 11.80
CA LEU A 451 -13.60 -4.20 12.35
C LEU A 451 -12.67 -4.24 13.57
N GLN A 452 -12.45 -5.43 14.14
CA GLN A 452 -11.61 -5.64 15.33
C GLN A 452 -10.12 -5.25 15.15
N TYR A 453 -9.67 -5.06 13.91
CA TYR A 453 -8.31 -4.64 13.60
C TYR A 453 -8.23 -3.16 13.15
N VAL A 454 -9.38 -2.50 13.00
CA VAL A 454 -9.45 -1.10 12.56
C VAL A 454 -9.16 -0.19 13.77
N ARG A 455 -8.04 0.52 13.71
CA ARG A 455 -7.58 1.42 14.79
C ARG A 455 -8.06 2.87 14.67
N ARG A 456 -8.75 3.21 13.58
CA ARG A 456 -9.35 4.53 13.35
C ARG A 456 -10.85 4.50 13.62
N PRO A 457 -11.47 5.64 13.95
CA PRO A 457 -12.92 5.70 14.08
C PRO A 457 -13.63 5.28 12.79
N VAL A 458 -14.74 4.58 12.94
CA VAL A 458 -15.55 4.09 11.83
C VAL A 458 -16.96 4.65 11.94
N ILE A 459 -17.44 5.25 10.86
CA ILE A 459 -18.86 5.55 10.68
C ILE A 459 -19.40 4.58 9.63
N LYS A 460 -20.33 3.73 10.06
CA LYS A 460 -20.98 2.74 9.23
C LYS A 460 -22.43 3.13 8.98
N LEU A 461 -22.82 3.24 7.71
CA LEU A 461 -24.21 3.35 7.29
C LEU A 461 -24.66 2.00 6.72
N THR A 462 -25.60 1.35 7.39
CA THR A 462 -26.22 0.11 6.88
C THR A 462 -27.49 0.45 6.12
N VAL A 463 -27.67 -0.08 4.92
CA VAL A 463 -28.83 0.17 4.04
C VAL A 463 -29.43 -1.16 3.59
N ASN A 464 -30.75 -1.29 3.62
CA ASN A 464 -31.44 -2.57 3.44
C ASN A 464 -31.96 -2.83 2.01
N ARG A 465 -31.68 -4.05 1.51
CA ARG A 465 -32.15 -4.57 0.21
C ARG A 465 -33.60 -5.09 0.14
N LYS A 466 -34.22 -5.54 1.25
CA LYS A 466 -35.57 -6.16 1.19
C LYS A 466 -36.69 -5.16 0.90
N HIS A 467 -36.59 -3.94 1.43
CA HIS A 467 -37.48 -2.83 1.07
C HIS A 467 -37.22 -2.26 -0.32
N GLN A 468 -36.14 -2.66 -1.01
CA GLN A 468 -35.83 -2.25 -2.39
C GLN A 468 -36.42 -3.20 -3.45
N LYS A 469 -36.76 -4.45 -3.07
CA LYS A 469 -37.23 -5.49 -4.02
C LYS A 469 -38.75 -5.68 -4.06
N TYR A 470 -39.44 -5.32 -2.98
CA TYR A 470 -40.89 -5.21 -2.95
C TYR A 470 -41.23 -3.73 -2.93
N SER A 471 -41.84 -3.22 -3.99
CA SER A 471 -42.66 -2.00 -3.98
C SER A 471 -42.22 -0.90 -3.00
N TYR A 472 -41.78 0.24 -3.53
CA TYR A 472 -41.84 1.56 -2.87
C TYR A 472 -43.30 1.99 -2.56
N CYS A 473 -44.08 1.10 -1.95
CA CYS A 473 -45.47 1.26 -1.56
C CYS A 473 -45.55 1.34 -0.03
N ALA A 474 -44.80 2.27 0.56
CA ALA A 474 -45.07 2.76 1.91
C ALA A 474 -44.37 4.11 2.11
N ASN A 475 -44.94 5.15 1.50
CA ASN A 475 -44.75 6.57 1.81
C ASN A 475 -43.49 7.23 1.20
N ALA A 476 -43.70 8.23 0.33
CA ALA A 476 -42.65 9.08 -0.25
C ALA A 476 -41.76 9.79 0.79
N ALA A 477 -42.25 9.94 2.03
CA ALA A 477 -41.47 10.49 3.15
C ALA A 477 -40.29 9.59 3.54
N THR A 478 -40.43 8.27 3.39
CA THR A 478 -39.42 7.28 3.79
C THR A 478 -38.27 7.23 2.79
N ASP A 479 -38.57 7.33 1.49
CA ASP A 479 -37.56 7.38 0.42
C ASP A 479 -36.79 8.70 0.42
N ALA A 480 -37.49 9.81 0.61
CA ALA A 480 -36.87 11.11 0.78
C ALA A 480 -35.97 11.17 2.03
N ASN A 481 -36.26 10.38 3.06
CA ASN A 481 -35.41 10.25 4.24
C ASN A 481 -34.15 9.42 3.94
N LEU A 482 -34.27 8.30 3.21
CA LEU A 482 -33.10 7.50 2.82
C LEU A 482 -32.12 8.28 1.93
N LEU A 483 -32.64 9.02 0.95
CA LEU A 483 -31.81 9.82 0.05
C LEU A 483 -31.04 10.91 0.82
N LYS A 484 -31.70 11.57 1.80
CA LYS A 484 -31.04 12.52 2.71
C LYS A 484 -29.94 11.88 3.57
N ASN A 485 -30.14 10.65 4.05
CA ASN A 485 -29.13 9.94 4.83
C ASN A 485 -27.91 9.56 3.97
N LEU A 486 -28.14 9.11 2.74
CA LEU A 486 -27.06 8.82 1.78
C LEU A 486 -26.27 10.09 1.41
N GLU A 487 -26.95 11.22 1.20
CA GLU A 487 -26.31 12.52 0.98
C GLU A 487 -25.49 12.98 2.19
N LEU A 488 -26.04 12.84 3.40
CA LEU A 488 -25.35 13.18 4.64
C LEU A 488 -24.09 12.33 4.82
N PHE A 489 -24.16 11.05 4.49
CA PHE A 489 -23.02 10.14 4.53
C PHE A 489 -21.90 10.59 3.61
N ASP A 490 -22.20 10.93 2.35
CA ASP A 490 -21.18 11.45 1.41
C ASP A 490 -20.58 12.78 1.89
N LYS A 491 -21.38 13.69 2.46
CA LYS A 491 -20.91 14.97 3.01
C LYS A 491 -19.98 14.78 4.20
N LEU A 492 -20.33 13.88 5.12
CA LEU A 492 -19.48 13.53 6.26
C LEU A 492 -18.20 12.86 5.77
N ALA A 493 -18.28 11.95 4.80
CA ALA A 493 -17.12 11.31 4.20
C ALA A 493 -16.17 12.34 3.58
N LEU A 494 -16.67 13.29 2.80
CA LEU A 494 -15.86 14.37 2.22
C LEU A 494 -15.20 15.26 3.29
N ARG A 495 -15.94 15.57 4.37
CA ARG A 495 -15.46 16.45 5.45
C ARG A 495 -14.44 15.79 6.37
N PHE A 496 -14.56 14.48 6.60
CA PHE A 496 -13.76 13.74 7.57
C PHE A 496 -12.92 12.62 6.96
N LYS A 497 -12.72 12.62 5.63
CA LYS A 497 -11.97 11.61 4.87
C LYS A 497 -10.61 11.24 5.46
N ASP A 498 -9.90 12.21 6.03
CA ASP A 498 -8.55 12.02 6.56
C ASP A 498 -8.53 11.48 8.00
N ARG A 499 -9.70 11.40 8.67
CA ARG A 499 -9.80 11.09 10.10
C ARG A 499 -10.74 9.92 10.43
N ILE A 500 -11.70 9.63 9.58
CA ILE A 500 -12.74 8.62 9.85
C ILE A 500 -12.84 7.68 8.65
N LEU A 501 -12.96 6.38 8.93
CA LEU A 501 -13.35 5.39 7.92
C LEU A 501 -14.87 5.40 7.72
N PHE A 502 -15.29 5.63 6.48
CA PHE A 502 -16.70 5.56 6.10
C PHE A 502 -17.01 4.24 5.43
N ILE A 503 -17.90 3.46 6.03
CA ILE A 503 -18.36 2.17 5.50
C ILE A 503 -19.83 2.26 5.15
N LYS A 504 -20.17 1.96 3.89
CA LYS A 504 -21.55 1.75 3.46
C LYS A 504 -21.78 0.27 3.28
N ASP A 505 -22.63 -0.28 4.13
CA ASP A 505 -22.99 -1.69 4.16
C ASP A 505 -24.36 -1.89 3.51
N VAL A 506 -24.40 -2.56 2.35
CA VAL A 506 -25.63 -2.80 1.58
C VAL A 506 -26.21 -4.20 1.82
N GLY A 507 -25.95 -4.77 3.01
CA GLY A 507 -26.42 -6.09 3.43
C GLY A 507 -27.91 -6.21 3.76
N LEU A 508 -28.31 -7.39 4.23
CA LEU A 508 -29.68 -7.68 4.66
C LEU A 508 -29.90 -7.14 6.09
N SER A 509 -30.45 -5.94 6.19
CA SER A 509 -30.94 -5.35 7.44
C SER A 509 -32.46 -5.56 7.58
N ASN A 510 -33.02 -5.40 8.78
CA ASN A 510 -34.48 -5.34 9.01
C ASN A 510 -35.00 -3.88 9.03
N GLU A 511 -34.11 -2.89 9.09
CA GLU A 511 -34.40 -1.45 9.12
C GLU A 511 -34.13 -0.83 7.75
N ILE A 512 -34.64 0.37 7.45
CA ILE A 512 -34.44 1.01 6.13
C ILE A 512 -32.99 1.49 5.97
N CYS A 513 -32.49 2.20 6.98
CA CYS A 513 -31.09 2.52 7.14
C CYS A 513 -30.76 2.76 8.62
N SER A 514 -29.53 2.44 9.03
CA SER A 514 -29.06 2.68 10.40
C SER A 514 -27.60 3.14 10.44
N TRP A 515 -27.29 4.00 11.42
CA TRP A 515 -25.96 4.56 11.63
C TRP A 515 -25.31 3.92 12.86
N SER A 516 -24.13 3.35 12.66
CA SER A 516 -23.27 2.82 13.72
C SER A 516 -21.96 3.60 13.75
N PHE A 517 -21.57 4.03 14.96
CA PHE A 517 -20.33 4.75 15.22
C PHE A 517 -19.42 3.88 16.07
N TYR A 518 -18.18 3.69 15.62
CA TYR A 518 -17.16 2.93 16.33
C TYR A 518 -15.97 3.85 16.63
N THR A 519 -15.56 3.88 17.90
CA THR A 519 -14.29 4.49 18.33
C THR A 519 -13.12 3.52 18.13
N SER A 520 -11.88 3.98 18.25
CA SER A 520 -10.68 3.11 18.25
C SER A 520 -10.71 2.03 19.36
N SER A 521 -11.46 2.28 20.44
CA SER A 521 -11.77 1.32 21.52
C SER A 521 -12.94 0.37 21.23
N GLN A 522 -13.47 0.38 20.00
CA GLN A 522 -14.48 -0.56 19.48
C GLN A 522 -15.84 -0.54 20.17
N LYS A 523 -16.19 0.56 20.85
CA LYS A 523 -17.53 0.72 21.41
C LYS A 523 -18.49 1.19 20.32
N GLU A 524 -19.48 0.36 19.99
CA GLU A 524 -20.55 0.73 19.06
C GLU A 524 -21.57 1.63 19.75
N VAL A 525 -21.88 2.76 19.11
CA VAL A 525 -23.04 3.59 19.43
C VAL A 525 -23.95 3.61 18.21
N GLN A 526 -25.20 3.18 18.39
CA GLN A 526 -26.22 3.29 17.35
C GLN A 526 -27.02 4.57 17.55
N VAL A 527 -27.25 5.31 16.47
CA VAL A 527 -28.01 6.56 16.50
C VAL A 527 -29.12 6.53 15.48
N GLU A 528 -30.33 6.84 15.95
CA GLU A 528 -31.51 7.07 15.12
C GLU A 528 -31.72 8.58 14.86
N CYS A 529 -32.28 8.88 13.68
CA CYS A 529 -32.61 10.20 13.14
C CYS A 529 -33.22 11.15 14.20
N PRO A 530 -32.79 12.43 14.33
CA PRO A 530 -32.56 13.42 13.24
C PRO A 530 -31.09 13.80 12.91
N GLU A 531 -30.90 14.39 11.72
CA GLU A 531 -29.61 14.83 11.11
C GLU A 531 -28.65 15.56 12.07
N ALA A 532 -29.15 16.42 12.95
CA ALA A 532 -28.34 17.14 13.94
C ALA A 532 -27.62 16.17 14.91
N ARG A 533 -28.29 15.08 15.29
CA ARG A 533 -27.76 14.07 16.21
C ARG A 533 -26.68 13.21 15.56
N ILE A 534 -26.79 12.97 14.25
CA ILE A 534 -25.78 12.25 13.45
C ILE A 534 -24.50 13.11 13.32
N TYR A 535 -24.65 14.41 13.03
CA TYR A 535 -23.53 15.34 13.00
C TYR A 535 -22.84 15.48 14.36
N GLU A 536 -23.63 15.61 15.43
CA GLU A 536 -23.11 15.69 16.80
C GLU A 536 -22.34 14.43 17.17
N GLU A 537 -22.86 13.24 16.88
CA GLU A 537 -22.16 12.00 17.20
C GLU A 537 -20.92 11.77 16.35
N ALA A 538 -20.92 12.21 15.08
CA ALA A 538 -19.70 12.24 14.26
C ALA A 538 -18.62 13.12 14.91
N MET A 539 -19.00 14.25 15.54
CA MET A 539 -18.06 15.12 16.25
C MET A 539 -17.58 14.47 17.55
N ASN A 540 -18.50 13.87 18.31
CA ASN A 540 -18.17 13.16 19.55
C ASN A 540 -17.23 11.98 19.30
N THR A 541 -17.41 11.27 18.18
CA THR A 541 -16.55 10.18 17.75
C THR A 541 -15.10 10.65 17.54
N LEU A 542 -14.91 11.86 17.00
CA LEU A 542 -13.58 12.49 16.88
C LEU A 542 -13.03 12.99 18.22
N LEU A 543 -13.88 13.56 19.08
CA LEU A 543 -13.46 14.11 20.38
C LEU A 543 -13.02 13.02 21.36
N ARG A 544 -13.64 11.83 21.31
CA ARG A 544 -13.29 10.68 22.15
C ARG A 544 -11.89 10.11 21.86
N GLU A 545 -11.29 10.43 20.72
CA GLU A 545 -9.91 10.03 20.36
C GLU A 545 -8.84 10.94 20.99
N ASN A 546 -9.18 12.20 21.34
CA ASN A 546 -8.21 13.18 21.83
C ASN A 546 -8.03 13.17 23.37
N VAL A 547 -8.53 12.15 24.07
CA VAL A 547 -8.41 12.05 25.54
C VAL A 547 -7.23 11.13 25.87
N PRO A 548 -6.12 11.64 26.46
CA PRO A 548 -4.99 10.80 26.84
C PRO A 548 -5.43 9.73 27.85
N SER A 549 -5.10 8.46 27.59
CA SER A 549 -5.36 7.33 28.48
C SER A 549 -4.37 7.23 29.66
N ALA A 550 -3.60 8.29 29.95
CA ALA A 550 -2.60 8.29 31.02
C ALA A 550 -3.25 8.65 32.37
N PRO A 551 -2.94 7.94 33.47
CA PRO A 551 -3.41 8.32 34.80
C PRO A 551 -2.84 9.71 35.14
N CYS A 552 -3.72 10.65 35.48
CA CYS A 552 -3.33 12.00 35.84
C CYS A 552 -2.58 11.95 37.18
N THR A 553 -1.26 12.12 37.17
CA THR A 553 -0.44 12.17 38.41
C THR A 553 -0.41 13.57 39.04
N ASP A 554 -1.12 14.55 38.48
CA ASP A 554 -1.02 15.94 38.93
C ASP A 554 -2.41 16.55 39.21
N ALA A 555 -2.73 16.68 40.50
CA ALA A 555 -4.06 17.06 41.01
C ALA A 555 -4.39 18.56 40.86
N GLY A 556 -3.74 19.30 39.96
CA GLY A 556 -3.84 20.76 39.88
C GLY A 556 -4.03 21.38 38.49
N SER A 557 -4.13 20.58 37.42
CA SER A 557 -4.25 21.12 36.05
C SER A 557 -5.71 21.42 35.65
N PRO A 558 -5.99 22.51 34.89
CA PRO A 558 -7.34 22.81 34.38
C PRO A 558 -7.90 21.76 33.40
N LEU A 559 -7.11 20.76 33.01
CA LEU A 559 -7.54 19.59 32.20
C LEU A 559 -8.24 18.48 33.00
N VAL A 560 -8.37 18.63 34.32
CA VAL A 560 -9.04 17.62 35.19
C VAL A 560 -10.54 17.49 34.90
N LYS A 561 -11.19 18.51 34.31
CA LYS A 561 -12.63 18.46 33.96
C LYS A 561 -12.96 17.58 32.73
N THR A 562 -11.96 17.10 32.01
CA THR A 562 -12.12 16.29 30.78
C THR A 562 -11.63 14.84 30.92
N CYS A 563 -11.19 14.43 32.12
CA CYS A 563 -10.71 13.07 32.38
C CYS A 563 -11.84 12.12 32.77
N GLN A 564 -11.97 11.00 32.05
CA GLN A 564 -13.02 10.00 32.23
C GLN A 564 -12.96 9.30 33.60
N HIS A 565 -11.77 9.20 34.22
CA HIS A 565 -11.54 8.63 35.55
C HIS A 565 -11.94 9.59 36.69
N CYS A 566 -11.97 10.91 36.44
CA CYS A 566 -12.45 11.90 37.40
C CYS A 566 -13.98 12.07 37.33
N LEU A 567 -14.56 11.88 36.13
CA LEU A 567 -16.01 11.94 35.90
C LEU A 567 -16.76 10.75 36.52
N SER A 568 -16.14 9.57 36.60
CA SER A 568 -16.71 8.40 37.28
C SER A 568 -16.74 8.49 38.81
N SER A 569 -16.07 9.49 39.39
CA SER A 569 -15.94 9.68 40.84
C SER A 569 -16.91 10.73 41.39
N ILE A 570 -17.72 11.36 40.54
CA ILE A 570 -18.77 12.29 40.96
C ILE A 570 -20.00 11.45 41.31
N SER A 571 -20.30 11.35 42.60
CA SER A 571 -21.44 10.60 43.12
C SER A 571 -22.76 11.15 42.60
N SER A 572 -23.69 10.23 42.38
CA SER A 572 -25.03 10.33 41.80
C SER A 572 -26.07 11.16 42.57
N ASP A 573 -25.69 12.31 43.14
CA ASP A 573 -26.65 13.24 43.74
C ASP A 573 -26.39 14.65 43.20
N GLU A 574 -27.48 15.33 42.80
CA GLU A 574 -27.55 16.68 42.20
C GLU A 574 -27.39 16.80 40.67
N VAL A 575 -28.42 16.37 39.93
CA VAL A 575 -28.91 17.19 38.80
C VAL A 575 -30.44 17.25 38.86
N ASN A 576 -30.95 18.37 39.37
CA ASN A 576 -32.36 18.73 39.26
C ASN A 576 -32.69 19.04 37.80
N HIS A 577 -33.82 18.50 37.34
CA HIS A 577 -34.47 18.86 36.10
C HIS A 577 -34.73 20.37 36.04
N ASP A 578 -34.40 21.02 34.93
CA ASP A 578 -35.23 22.12 34.46
C ASP A 578 -35.37 22.15 32.93
N LYS A 579 -36.62 22.28 32.52
CA LYS A 579 -37.09 22.32 31.13
C LYS A 579 -37.03 23.75 30.60
N ALA A 580 -36.80 23.85 29.30
CA ALA A 580 -37.12 24.97 28.42
C ALA A 580 -36.24 26.23 28.53
N THR A 581 -35.54 26.56 27.44
CA THR A 581 -35.88 27.72 26.60
C THR A 581 -35.00 27.78 25.34
N ASN A 582 -35.64 28.02 24.20
CA ASN A 582 -35.05 28.46 22.95
C ASN A 582 -34.14 29.66 23.16
N SER A 583 -32.91 29.63 22.63
CA SER A 583 -32.21 30.79 22.06
C SER A 583 -30.90 30.35 21.39
N LEU A 584 -30.80 30.61 20.08
CA LEU A 584 -29.54 30.60 19.32
C LEU A 584 -28.47 31.43 20.05
N LYS A 585 -27.29 30.84 20.30
CA LYS A 585 -26.07 31.60 20.58
C LYS A 585 -25.00 31.21 19.55
N ILE A 586 -24.72 32.17 18.67
CA ILE A 586 -23.53 32.24 17.85
C ILE A 586 -22.33 32.38 18.80
N VAL A 587 -21.36 31.47 18.69
CA VAL A 587 -20.08 31.59 19.41
C VAL A 587 -19.02 31.98 18.39
N HIS A 588 -18.56 33.23 18.49
CA HIS A 588 -17.30 33.67 17.90
C HIS A 588 -16.15 33.10 18.74
N GLY A 589 -15.20 32.41 18.11
CA GLY A 589 -13.91 32.09 18.71
C GLY A 589 -12.93 33.26 18.59
N PRO A 590 -11.96 33.41 19.52
CA PRO A 590 -10.89 34.40 19.41
C PRO A 590 -9.85 33.97 18.34
N PRO A 591 -9.01 34.90 17.83
CA PRO A 591 -8.25 34.73 16.58
C PRO A 591 -7.20 33.62 16.61
#